data_AF-A0A8T9S4V7-F1
#
_entry.id   AF-A0A8T9S4V7-F1
#
_cell.length_a   1.000
_cell.length_b   1.000
_cell.length_c   1.000
_cell.angle_alpha   90.00
_cell.angle_beta   90.00
_cell.angle_gamma   90.00
#
_symmetry.space_group_name_H-M   'P 1'
#
loop_
_entity.id
_entity.type
_entity.pdbx_description
1 polymer ?
#
loop_
_entity_poly.entity_id
_entity_poly.type
_entity_poly.pdbx_seq_one_letter_code
_entity_poly.pdbx_strand_id
1 'polypeptide(L)'
;MKNALEDPRLKGKLELELVVFSGGTVVFKKDQPYEADVLALQQAGVILAQCANSLKAHKLTKDDMLPYISVVPTGNGELIIRQTEGWVLVHP
;
A
#
# COMPACT_ATOMS: atom_id res chain seq x y z
N MET A 1 3.54 6.55 -7.15
CA MET A 1 2.08 6.54 -7.37
C MET A 1 1.49 7.91 -7.68
N LYS A 2 1.90 9.00 -7.01
CA LYS A 2 1.41 10.36 -7.32
C LYS A 2 1.43 10.69 -8.83
N ASN A 3 2.52 10.36 -9.52
CA ASN A 3 2.65 10.56 -10.97
C ASN A 3 1.55 9.84 -11.79
N ALA A 4 1.11 8.65 -11.37
CA ALA A 4 0.06 7.90 -12.08
C ALA A 4 -1.33 8.51 -11.84
N LEU A 5 -1.58 9.01 -10.62
CA LEU A 5 -2.82 9.72 -10.28
C LEU A 5 -2.97 11.06 -11.02
N GLU A 6 -1.85 11.74 -11.27
CA GLU A 6 -1.81 13.03 -11.95
C GLU A 6 -1.65 12.92 -13.47
N ASP A 7 -1.40 11.71 -14.01
CA ASP A 7 -1.27 11.51 -15.46
C ASP A 7 -2.58 11.87 -16.19
N PRO A 8 -2.57 12.81 -17.14
CA PRO A 8 -3.79 13.30 -17.80
C PRO A 8 -4.55 12.20 -18.56
N ARG A 9 -3.88 11.09 -18.92
CA ARG A 9 -4.51 9.96 -19.62
C ARG A 9 -5.33 9.09 -18.64
N LEU A 10 -4.89 9.02 -17.39
CA LEU A 10 -5.39 8.08 -16.36
C LEU A 10 -6.20 8.75 -15.25
N LYS A 11 -6.07 10.06 -15.07
CA LYS A 11 -6.74 10.83 -14.01
C LYS A 11 -8.24 10.55 -13.95
N GLY A 12 -8.72 10.16 -12.77
CA GLY A 12 -10.13 9.83 -12.50
C GLY A 12 -10.59 8.48 -13.05
N LYS A 13 -9.68 7.63 -13.55
CA LYS A 13 -9.99 6.32 -14.15
C LYS A 13 -9.28 5.15 -13.47
N LEU A 14 -8.46 5.41 -12.46
CA LEU A 14 -7.66 4.40 -11.80
C LEU A 14 -8.30 3.99 -10.47
N GLU A 15 -8.37 2.69 -10.26
CA GLU A 15 -8.40 2.09 -8.94
C GLU A 15 -6.96 1.66 -8.62
N LEU A 16 -6.47 1.99 -7.43
CA LEU A 16 -5.09 1.75 -7.03
C LEU A 16 -5.03 1.11 -5.65
N GLU A 17 -4.15 0.13 -5.53
CA GLU A 17 -3.77 -0.48 -4.26
C GLU A 17 -2.25 -0.49 -4.12
N LEU A 18 -1.77 0.00 -2.98
CA LEU A 18 -0.38 -0.09 -2.57
C LEU A 18 -0.23 -1.23 -1.57
N VAL A 19 0.32 -2.34 -2.06
CA VAL A 19 0.68 -3.48 -1.22
C VAL A 19 2.11 -3.33 -0.73
N VAL A 20 2.28 -3.20 0.59
CA VAL A 20 3.58 -3.02 1.25
C VAL A 20 3.98 -4.29 1.99
N PHE A 21 5.21 -4.75 1.76
CA PHE A 21 5.79 -5.94 2.37
C PHE A 21 7.31 -5.85 2.47
N SER A 22 7.92 -6.77 3.21
CA SER A 22 9.36 -6.82 3.47
C SER A 22 9.88 -5.46 3.97
N GLY A 23 11.04 -5.01 3.49
CA GLY A 23 11.64 -3.72 3.87
C GLY A 23 10.76 -2.50 3.62
N GLY A 24 9.76 -2.59 2.72
CA GLY A 24 8.79 -1.53 2.49
C GLY A 24 7.89 -1.24 3.69
N THR A 25 7.76 -2.17 4.65
CA THR A 25 6.92 -2.05 5.86
C THR A 25 7.20 -0.76 6.64
N VAL A 26 8.42 -0.21 6.56
CA VAL A 26 8.77 1.08 7.17
C VAL A 26 7.86 2.22 6.70
N VAL A 27 7.38 2.19 5.46
CA VAL A 27 6.54 3.27 4.88
C VAL A 27 5.21 3.43 5.63
N PHE A 28 4.67 2.35 6.19
CA PHE A 28 3.40 2.37 6.92
C PHE A 28 3.54 2.43 8.44
N LYS A 29 4.77 2.46 8.97
CA LYS A 29 5.00 2.60 10.41
C LYS A 29 4.68 4.03 10.88
N LYS A 30 4.22 4.17 12.12
CA LYS A 30 4.12 5.48 12.80
C LYS A 30 5.49 6.14 12.94
N ASP A 31 5.47 7.46 13.11
CA ASP A 31 6.65 8.30 13.38
C ASP A 31 7.71 8.22 12.26
N GLN A 32 7.25 8.18 11.01
CA GLN A 32 8.10 8.13 9.82
C GLN A 32 7.92 9.39 8.97
N PRO A 33 8.95 9.80 8.21
CA PRO A 33 8.88 11.03 7.40
C PRO A 33 7.85 10.98 6.25
N TYR A 34 7.29 9.80 5.97
CA TYR A 34 6.39 9.57 4.83
C TYR A 34 4.90 9.70 5.16
N GLU A 35 4.53 9.94 6.43
CA GLU A 35 3.12 9.91 6.85
C GLU A 35 2.22 10.86 6.04
N ALA A 36 2.70 12.07 5.73
CA ALA A 36 1.94 13.05 4.94
C ALA A 36 1.66 12.54 3.51
N ASP A 37 2.66 11.91 2.88
CA ASP A 37 2.52 11.36 1.53
C ASP A 37 1.58 10.15 1.51
N VAL A 38 1.68 9.28 2.51
CA VAL A 38 0.81 8.10 2.65
C VAL A 38 -0.64 8.53 2.93
N LEU A 39 -0.85 9.54 3.78
CA LEU A 39 -2.17 10.12 4.02
C LEU A 39 -2.76 10.73 2.75
N ALA A 40 -1.96 11.46 1.97
CA ALA A 40 -2.41 12.04 0.71
C ALA A 40 -2.87 10.95 -0.29
N LEU A 41 -2.17 9.81 -0.33
CA LEU A 41 -2.58 8.66 -1.15
C LEU A 41 -3.90 8.06 -0.66
N GLN A 42 -4.05 7.88 0.65
CA GLN A 42 -5.29 7.39 1.25
C GLN A 42 -6.48 8.31 0.92
N GLN A 43 -6.28 9.63 1.05
CA GLN A 43 -7.30 10.64 0.72
C GLN A 43 -7.63 10.68 -0.77
N ALA A 44 -6.69 10.31 -1.64
CA ALA A 44 -6.92 10.14 -3.07
C ALA A 44 -7.65 8.82 -3.43
N GLY A 45 -8.03 8.02 -2.44
CA GLY A 45 -8.75 6.75 -2.64
C GLY A 45 -7.86 5.54 -2.90
N VAL A 46 -6.55 5.66 -2.69
CA VAL A 46 -5.63 4.51 -2.83
C VAL A 46 -5.82 3.57 -1.65
N ILE A 47 -6.05 2.28 -1.94
CA ILE A 47 -6.10 1.22 -0.93
C ILE A 47 -4.67 0.99 -0.42
N LEU A 48 -4.48 0.99 0.89
CA LEU A 48 -3.17 0.82 1.52
C LEU A 48 -3.13 -0.50 2.28
N ALA A 49 -2.46 -1.51 1.74
CA ALA A 49 -2.46 -2.88 2.25
C ALA A 49 -1.10 -3.30 2.79
N GLN A 50 -1.03 -3.64 4.08
CA GLN A 50 0.18 -4.14 4.73
C GLN A 50 0.20 -5.66 4.82
N CYS A 51 1.31 -6.28 4.45
CA CYS A 51 1.52 -7.72 4.61
C CYS A 51 1.71 -8.13 6.09
N ALA A 52 0.82 -8.99 6.60
CA ALA A 52 0.88 -9.51 7.97
C ALA A 52 2.15 -10.33 8.25
N ASN A 53 2.62 -11.13 7.29
CA ASN A 53 3.88 -11.86 7.43
C ASN A 53 5.08 -10.93 7.61
N SER A 54 5.07 -9.75 6.98
CA SER A 54 6.14 -8.77 7.13
C SER A 54 6.10 -8.12 8.51
N LEU A 55 4.90 -7.78 9.01
CA LEU A 55 4.72 -7.33 10.39
C LEU A 55 5.29 -8.35 11.38
N LYS A 56 4.93 -9.63 11.21
CA LYS A 56 5.44 -10.73 12.05
C LYS A 56 6.96 -10.84 12.00
N ALA A 57 7.56 -10.78 10.80
CA ALA A 57 9.01 -10.86 10.62
C ALA A 57 9.75 -9.69 11.31
N HIS A 58 9.15 -8.50 11.30
CA HIS A 58 9.70 -7.31 11.94
C HIS A 58 9.27 -7.14 13.41
N LYS A 59 8.53 -8.10 13.98
CA LYS A 59 7.96 -8.03 15.35
C LYS A 59 7.09 -6.78 15.57
N LEU A 60 6.35 -6.40 14.54
CA LEU A 60 5.42 -5.28 14.55
C LEU A 60 3.97 -5.78 14.62
N THR A 61 3.09 -4.89 15.06
CA THR A 61 1.66 -5.09 15.16
C THR A 61 0.92 -4.00 14.38
N LYS A 62 -0.42 -4.10 14.30
CA LYS A 62 -1.24 -3.05 13.69
C LYS A 62 -1.10 -1.72 14.42
N ASP A 63 -0.86 -1.74 15.74
CA ASP A 63 -0.75 -0.55 16.57
C ASP A 63 0.53 0.24 16.31
N ASP A 64 1.56 -0.40 15.74
CA ASP A 64 2.78 0.26 15.29
C ASP A 64 2.60 1.00 13.95
N MET A 65 1.50 0.75 13.25
CA MET A 65 1.23 1.24 11.91
C MET A 65 0.29 2.45 11.90
N LEU A 66 0.31 3.20 10.81
CA LEU A 66 -0.65 4.27 10.56
C LEU A 66 -2.10 3.73 10.69
N PRO A 67 -3.02 4.50 11.31
CA PRO A 67 -4.32 3.96 11.72
C PRO A 67 -5.21 3.56 10.52
N TYR A 68 -5.01 4.21 9.37
CA TYR A 68 -5.82 4.06 8.16
C TYR A 68 -5.30 3.04 7.14
N ILE A 69 -4.25 2.27 7.46
CA ILE A 69 -3.79 1.15 6.60
C ILE A 69 -4.56 -0.14 6.92
N SER A 70 -4.86 -0.95 5.92
CA SER A 70 -5.42 -2.30 6.08
C SER A 70 -4.29 -3.33 6.19
N VAL A 71 -4.62 -4.54 6.66
CA VAL A 71 -3.66 -5.66 6.74
C VAL A 71 -4.21 -6.84 5.96
N VAL A 72 -3.38 -7.37 5.07
CA VAL A 72 -3.65 -8.58 4.27
C VAL A 72 -2.78 -9.73 4.76
N PRO A 73 -3.21 -11.00 4.63
CA PRO A 73 -2.44 -12.14 5.14
C PRO A 73 -1.02 -12.20 4.58
N THR A 74 -0.85 -11.99 3.27
CA THR A 74 0.45 -11.98 2.60
C THR A 74 0.46 -10.97 1.45
N GLY A 75 1.57 -10.25 1.28
CA GLY A 75 1.72 -9.29 0.17
C GLY A 75 1.72 -9.98 -1.20
N ASN A 76 2.47 -11.07 -1.36
CA ASN A 76 2.49 -11.83 -2.61
C ASN A 76 1.12 -12.41 -2.97
N GLY A 77 0.36 -12.90 -1.98
CA GLY A 77 -0.99 -13.40 -2.20
C GLY A 77 -1.93 -12.30 -2.70
N GLU A 78 -1.88 -11.11 -2.10
CA GLU A 78 -2.65 -9.95 -2.55
C GLU A 78 -2.31 -9.61 -4.01
N LEU A 79 -1.02 -9.51 -4.35
CA LEU A 79 -0.58 -9.23 -5.72
C LEU A 79 -1.08 -10.27 -6.73
N ILE A 80 -1.00 -11.57 -6.38
CA ILE A 80 -1.49 -12.65 -7.25
C ILE A 80 -3.01 -12.53 -7.44
N ILE A 81 -3.78 -12.32 -6.37
CA ILE A 81 -5.23 -12.17 -6.44
C ILE A 81 -5.60 -10.98 -7.34
N ARG A 82 -5.02 -9.80 -7.12
CA ARG A 82 -5.26 -8.62 -7.95
C ARG A 82 -4.92 -8.86 -9.40
N GLN A 83 -3.77 -9.49 -9.67
CA GLN A 83 -3.40 -9.81 -11.04
C GLN A 83 -4.41 -10.75 -11.71
N THR A 84 -4.96 -11.74 -10.99
CA THR A 84 -6.01 -12.63 -11.52
C THR A 84 -7.35 -11.91 -11.73
N GLU A 85 -7.63 -10.88 -10.96
CA GLU A 85 -8.78 -9.98 -11.14
C GLU A 85 -8.59 -9.00 -12.32
N GLY A 86 -7.44 -9.06 -13.02
CA GLY A 86 -7.13 -8.22 -14.18
C GLY A 86 -6.39 -6.93 -13.84
N TRP A 87 -5.93 -6.77 -12.60
CA TRP A 87 -5.13 -5.60 -12.21
C TRP A 87 -3.75 -5.65 -12.85
N VAL A 88 -3.21 -4.47 -13.16
CA VAL A 88 -1.83 -4.31 -13.60
C VAL A 88 -0.94 -4.16 -12.38
N LEU A 89 0.02 -5.07 -12.24
CA LEU A 89 1.06 -4.95 -11.21
C LEU A 89 2.17 -4.03 -11.69
N VAL A 90 2.53 -3.05 -10.84
CA VAL A 90 3.67 -2.17 -11.04
C VAL A 90 4.57 -2.31 -9.81
N HIS A 91 5.84 -2.68 -10.04
CA HIS A 91 6.88 -2.69 -9.01
C HIS A 91 7.90 -1.59 -9.33
N PRO A 92 7.78 -0.41 -8.70
CA PRO A 92 8.74 0.69 -8.86
C PRO A 92 10.13 0.36 -8.35
#